data_AF-A0A316Q3A4-F1
#
_entry.id   AF-A0A316Q3A4-F1
#
_cell.length_a   1.000
_cell.length_b   1.000
_cell.length_c   1.000
_cell.angle_alpha   90.00
_cell.angle_beta   90.00
_cell.angle_gamma   90.00
#
_symmetry.space_group_name_H-M   'P 1'
#
loop_
_entity.id
_entity.type
_entity.pdbx_description
1 polymer ?
#
loop_
_entity_poly.entity_id
_entity_poly.type
_entity_poly.pdbx_seq_one_letter_code
_entity_poly.pdbx_strand_id
1 'polypeptide(L)'
;MKYKDKKKEEKRRSDIIYALPSFINQLLLLLNSGMVLQEAMIYIAVSYKNMDENHYNVFIISYIKIYDDFLKTGESILKGFYRFGKDSRVKELSRVAGIIADSGQRGTELWDRLAAEGENLWAERKRIALEKIRLSESKMSFPLGLLLIALILITAAPAMLQMYIN
;
A
#
# COMPACT_ATOMS: atom_id res chain seq x y z
N MET A 1 5.23 -4.58 26.94
CA MET A 1 4.90 -5.62 25.93
C MET A 1 3.83 -5.15 24.95
N LYS A 2 2.60 -4.81 25.41
CA LYS A 2 1.46 -4.32 24.58
C LYS A 2 1.77 -3.28 23.47
N TYR A 3 2.65 -2.31 23.70
CA TYR A 3 2.97 -1.26 22.71
C TYR A 3 3.83 -1.76 21.53
N LYS A 4 4.75 -2.70 21.75
CA LYS A 4 5.58 -3.28 20.67
C LYS A 4 4.75 -4.15 19.73
N ASP A 5 3.81 -4.91 20.29
CA ASP A 5 2.93 -5.79 19.52
C ASP A 5 1.97 -4.99 18.64
N LYS A 6 1.38 -3.90 19.17
CA LYS A 6 0.52 -3.00 18.40
C LYS A 6 1.25 -2.36 17.21
N LYS A 7 2.48 -1.89 17.42
CA LYS A 7 3.31 -1.29 16.36
C LYS A 7 3.68 -2.31 15.27
N LYS A 8 3.92 -3.57 15.64
CA LYS A 8 4.20 -4.66 14.71
C LYS A 8 2.97 -5.03 13.88
N GLU A 9 1.79 -5.06 14.49
CA GLU A 9 0.50 -5.30 13.82
C GLU A 9 0.17 -4.18 12.82
N GLU A 10 0.39 -2.93 13.20
CA GLU A 10 0.20 -1.76 12.33
C GLU A 10 1.16 -1.79 11.14
N LYS A 11 2.44 -2.13 11.36
CA LYS A 11 3.40 -2.30 10.26
C LYS A 11 2.98 -3.42 9.31
N ARG A 12 2.58 -4.58 9.83
CA ARG A 12 2.08 -5.70 9.01
C ARG A 12 0.90 -5.27 8.15
N ARG A 13 -0.08 -4.60 8.75
CA ARG A 13 -1.27 -4.10 8.03
C ARG A 13 -0.88 -3.10 6.95
N SER A 14 0.01 -2.16 7.27
CA SER A 14 0.55 -1.20 6.32
C SER A 14 1.19 -1.93 5.14
N ASP A 15 2.14 -2.83 5.38
CA ASP A 15 2.87 -3.56 4.33
C ASP A 15 1.92 -4.32 3.38
N ILE A 16 0.88 -4.97 3.92
CA ILE A 16 -0.15 -5.63 3.12
C ILE A 16 -0.93 -4.65 2.25
N ILE A 17 -1.41 -3.54 2.83
CA ILE A 17 -2.14 -2.51 2.10
C ILE A 17 -1.28 -1.89 0.99
N TYR A 18 0.03 -1.73 1.21
CA TYR A 18 0.94 -1.22 0.18
C TYR A 18 1.26 -2.26 -0.90
N ALA A 19 1.34 -3.55 -0.60
CA ALA A 19 1.65 -4.57 -1.60
C ALA A 19 0.44 -4.89 -2.51
N LEU A 20 -0.76 -4.85 -1.95
CA LEU A 20 -2.01 -5.25 -2.60
C LEU A 20 -2.25 -4.64 -3.99
N PRO A 21 -2.13 -3.32 -4.21
CA PRO A 21 -2.37 -2.74 -5.54
C PRO A 21 -1.39 -3.26 -6.60
N SER A 22 -0.12 -3.46 -6.24
CA SER A 22 0.88 -4.01 -7.16
C SER A 22 0.52 -5.43 -7.56
N PHE A 23 0.13 -6.25 -6.58
CA PHE A 23 -0.32 -7.61 -6.80
C PHE A 23 -1.53 -7.67 -7.75
N ILE A 24 -2.54 -6.85 -7.51
CA ILE A 24 -3.75 -6.78 -8.36
C ILE A 24 -3.38 -6.35 -9.78
N ASN A 25 -2.52 -5.35 -9.94
CA ASN A 25 -2.09 -4.89 -11.26
C ASN A 25 -1.34 -5.98 -12.05
N GLN A 26 -0.43 -6.71 -11.40
CA GLN A 26 0.24 -7.86 -12.01
C GLN A 26 -0.78 -8.93 -12.44
N LEU A 27 -1.77 -9.20 -11.59
CA LEU A 27 -2.82 -10.16 -11.89
C LEU A 27 -3.62 -9.72 -13.13
N LEU A 28 -4.08 -8.47 -13.17
CA LEU A 28 -4.83 -7.91 -14.31
C LEU A 28 -4.03 -8.00 -15.61
N LEU A 29 -2.73 -7.67 -15.59
CA LEU A 29 -1.88 -7.75 -16.79
C LEU A 29 -1.80 -9.18 -17.34
N LEU A 30 -1.59 -10.17 -16.47
CA LEU A 30 -1.50 -11.57 -16.87
C LEU A 30 -2.83 -12.08 -17.39
N LEU A 31 -3.94 -11.74 -16.73
CA LEU A 31 -5.27 -12.14 -17.17
C LEU A 31 -5.66 -11.50 -18.51
N ASN A 32 -5.34 -10.22 -18.72
CA ASN A 32 -5.57 -9.53 -19.99
C ASN A 32 -4.76 -10.14 -21.14
N SER A 33 -3.62 -10.78 -20.85
CA SER A 33 -2.87 -11.57 -21.83
C SER A 33 -3.50 -12.94 -22.14
N GLY A 34 -4.62 -13.29 -21.51
CA GLY A 34 -5.34 -14.56 -21.69
C GLY A 34 -4.92 -15.66 -20.72
N MET A 35 -4.09 -15.36 -19.72
CA MET A 35 -3.69 -16.34 -18.70
C MET A 35 -4.85 -16.66 -17.76
N VAL A 36 -4.98 -17.92 -17.32
CA VAL A 36 -6.02 -18.29 -16.34
C VAL A 36 -5.63 -17.80 -14.95
N LEU A 37 -6.61 -17.39 -14.14
CA LEU A 37 -6.41 -16.82 -12.80
C LEU A 37 -5.46 -17.63 -11.91
N GLN A 38 -5.61 -18.95 -11.86
CA GLN A 38 -4.74 -19.82 -11.07
C GLN A 38 -3.28 -19.77 -11.56
N GLU A 39 -3.08 -19.81 -12.87
CA GLU A 39 -1.76 -19.76 -13.51
C GLU A 39 -1.10 -18.40 -13.27
N ALA A 40 -1.85 -17.31 -13.40
CA ALA A 40 -1.38 -15.96 -13.12
C ALA A 40 -0.93 -15.80 -11.67
N MET A 41 -1.70 -16.34 -10.71
CA MET A 41 -1.33 -16.34 -9.29
C MET A 41 -0.05 -17.13 -9.01
N ILE A 42 0.13 -18.29 -9.67
CA ILE A 42 1.36 -19.09 -9.58
C ILE A 42 2.55 -18.33 -10.19
N TYR A 43 2.37 -17.73 -11.37
CA TYR A 43 3.40 -16.95 -12.04
C TYR A 43 3.91 -15.81 -11.15
N ILE A 44 3.00 -15.06 -10.52
CA ILE A 44 3.36 -13.98 -9.58
C ILE A 44 4.14 -14.54 -8.38
N ALA A 45 3.74 -15.68 -7.83
CA ALA A 45 4.45 -16.28 -6.69
C ALA A 45 5.89 -16.68 -7.04
N VAL A 46 6.09 -17.27 -8.22
CA VAL A 46 7.42 -17.60 -8.75
C VAL A 46 8.23 -16.33 -8.98
N SER A 47 7.63 -15.29 -9.57
CA SER A 47 8.29 -14.01 -9.77
C SER A 47 8.74 -13.38 -8.46
N TYR A 48 7.95 -13.48 -7.40
CA TYR A 48 8.35 -12.99 -6.08
C TYR A 48 9.48 -13.82 -5.46
N LYS A 49 9.47 -15.15 -5.65
CA LYS A 49 10.54 -16.03 -5.15
C LYS A 49 11.89 -15.79 -5.82
N ASN A 50 11.87 -15.29 -7.06
CA ASN A 50 13.07 -14.93 -7.83
C ASN A 50 13.54 -13.49 -7.59
N MET A 51 12.82 -12.71 -6.79
CA MET A 51 13.20 -11.33 -6.45
C MET A 51 14.26 -11.32 -5.35
N ASP A 52 15.09 -10.27 -5.30
CA ASP A 52 15.99 -10.03 -4.17
C ASP A 52 15.21 -9.95 -2.85
N GLU A 53 15.60 -10.78 -1.88
CA GLU A 53 15.00 -10.87 -0.55
C GLU A 53 14.96 -9.53 0.21
N ASN A 54 15.85 -8.59 -0.12
CA ASN A 54 15.83 -7.23 0.44
C ASN A 54 14.52 -6.48 0.15
N HIS A 55 13.75 -6.89 -0.85
CA HIS A 55 12.47 -6.28 -1.21
C HIS A 55 11.26 -7.04 -0.63
N TYR A 56 11.49 -8.09 0.14
CA TYR A 56 10.41 -8.86 0.74
C TYR A 56 9.69 -8.04 1.81
N ASN A 57 8.39 -7.89 1.61
CA ASN A 57 7.47 -7.38 2.61
C ASN A 57 6.60 -8.53 3.16
N VAL A 58 5.84 -8.26 4.22
CA VAL A 58 5.06 -9.31 4.90
C VAL A 58 4.02 -9.96 3.97
N PHE A 59 3.47 -9.22 3.01
CA PHE A 59 2.55 -9.78 2.03
C PHE A 59 3.26 -10.76 1.10
N ILE A 60 4.41 -10.38 0.52
CA ILE A 60 5.19 -11.21 -0.39
C ILE A 60 5.59 -12.53 0.28
N ILE A 61 6.13 -12.45 1.51
CA ILE A 61 6.53 -13.64 2.28
C ILE A 61 5.33 -14.56 2.52
N SER A 62 4.18 -14.00 2.92
CA SER A 62 2.96 -14.77 3.14
C SER A 62 2.45 -15.41 1.86
N TYR A 63 2.57 -14.71 0.73
CA TYR A 63 2.13 -15.18 -0.57
C TYR A 63 3.02 -16.31 -1.12
N ILE A 64 4.34 -16.19 -0.98
CA ILE A 64 5.29 -17.27 -1.29
C ILE A 64 4.99 -18.50 -0.44
N LYS A 65 4.68 -18.32 0.85
CA LYS A 65 4.31 -19.45 1.72
C LYS A 65 3.05 -20.17 1.22
N ILE A 66 2.04 -19.44 0.77
CA ILE A 66 0.83 -20.03 0.18
C ILE A 66 1.19 -20.87 -1.05
N TYR A 67 2.11 -20.37 -1.89
CA TYR A 67 2.59 -21.12 -3.05
C TYR A 67 3.39 -22.37 -2.66
N ASP A 68 4.28 -22.29 -1.67
CA ASP A 68 5.01 -23.47 -1.17
C ASP A 68 4.04 -24.50 -0.55
N ASP A 69 2.99 -24.05 0.13
CA ASP A 69 1.93 -24.94 0.67
C ASP A 69 1.12 -25.60 -0.46
N PHE A 70 0.82 -24.87 -1.54
CA PHE A 70 0.22 -25.42 -2.76
C PHE A 70 1.09 -26.53 -3.36
N LEU A 71 2.41 -26.31 -3.48
CA LEU A 71 3.33 -27.31 -4.00
C LEU A 71 3.43 -28.56 -3.11
N LYS A 72 3.36 -28.41 -1.79
CA LYS A 72 3.48 -29.52 -0.83
C LYS A 72 2.21 -30.33 -0.68
N THR A 73 1.05 -29.67 -0.69
CA THR A 73 -0.23 -30.28 -0.31
C THR A 73 -1.18 -30.50 -1.49
N GLY A 74 -0.93 -29.84 -2.63
CA GLY A 74 -1.85 -29.80 -3.77
C GLY A 74 -3.08 -28.92 -3.54
N GLU A 75 -3.21 -28.24 -2.39
CA GLU A 75 -4.32 -27.33 -2.14
C GLU A 75 -4.25 -26.11 -3.07
N SER A 76 -5.33 -25.83 -3.81
CA SER A 76 -5.41 -24.70 -4.73
C SER A 76 -4.92 -23.38 -4.12
N ILE A 77 -4.06 -22.67 -4.86
CA ILE A 77 -3.53 -21.36 -4.48
C ILE A 77 -4.64 -20.33 -4.21
N LEU A 78 -5.79 -20.43 -4.90
CA LEU A 78 -6.94 -19.55 -4.66
C LEU A 78 -7.50 -19.76 -3.24
N LYS A 79 -7.59 -21.01 -2.80
CA LYS A 79 -8.09 -21.36 -1.47
C LYS A 79 -7.11 -20.91 -0.38
N GLY A 80 -5.81 -21.09 -0.61
CA GLY A 80 -4.77 -20.57 0.27
C GLY A 80 -4.80 -19.04 0.39
N PHE A 81 -5.00 -18.34 -0.72
CA PHE A 81 -5.13 -16.88 -0.73
C PHE A 81 -6.40 -16.39 -0.04
N TYR A 82 -7.52 -17.08 -0.22
CA TYR A 82 -8.77 -16.78 0.49
C TYR A 82 -8.61 -16.89 2.01
N ARG A 83 -7.96 -17.95 2.49
CA ARG A 83 -7.64 -18.15 3.90
C ARG A 83 -6.73 -17.04 4.43
N PHE A 84 -5.66 -16.73 3.70
CA PHE A 84 -4.77 -15.63 4.05
C PHE A 84 -5.52 -14.30 4.18
N GLY A 85 -6.44 -14.00 3.26
CA GLY A 85 -7.25 -12.80 3.33
C GLY A 85 -8.16 -12.75 4.56
N LYS A 86 -8.79 -13.86 4.94
CA LYS A 86 -9.60 -13.96 6.16
C LYS A 86 -8.76 -13.80 7.43
N ASP A 87 -7.61 -14.45 7.49
CA ASP A 87 -6.78 -14.52 8.71
C ASP A 87 -5.96 -13.24 8.95
N SER A 88 -5.69 -12.46 7.90
CA SER A 88 -4.85 -11.26 7.96
C SER A 88 -5.37 -10.14 8.87
N ARG A 89 -6.69 -10.10 9.14
CA ARG A 89 -7.43 -8.98 9.76
C ARG A 89 -7.31 -7.66 9.00
N VAL A 90 -6.91 -7.69 7.73
CA VAL A 90 -6.83 -6.51 6.84
C VAL A 90 -8.04 -6.54 5.93
N LYS A 91 -8.99 -5.60 6.14
CA LYS A 91 -10.29 -5.58 5.45
C LYS A 91 -10.14 -5.55 3.92
N GLU A 92 -9.17 -4.80 3.45
CA GLU A 92 -8.83 -4.62 2.04
C GLU A 92 -8.39 -5.95 1.41
N LEU A 93 -7.52 -6.69 2.10
CA LEU A 93 -7.08 -8.01 1.66
C LEU A 93 -8.23 -9.03 1.69
N SER A 94 -9.04 -9.03 2.76
CA SER A 94 -10.20 -9.93 2.85
C SER A 94 -11.20 -9.71 1.71
N ARG A 95 -11.44 -8.46 1.31
CA ARG A 95 -12.33 -8.12 0.20
C ARG A 95 -11.79 -8.64 -1.13
N VAL A 96 -10.52 -8.35 -1.43
CA VAL A 96 -9.86 -8.81 -2.66
C VAL A 96 -9.83 -10.34 -2.73
N ALA A 97 -9.53 -11.00 -1.61
CA ALA A 97 -9.49 -12.45 -1.55
C ALA A 97 -10.87 -13.10 -1.75
N GLY A 98 -11.94 -12.49 -1.20
CA GLY A 98 -13.31 -12.93 -1.43
C GLY A 98 -13.72 -12.79 -2.89
N ILE A 99 -13.39 -11.66 -3.50
CA ILE A 99 -13.61 -11.44 -4.94
C ILE A 99 -12.86 -12.52 -5.75
N ILE A 100 -11.56 -12.72 -5.54
CA ILE A 100 -10.79 -13.73 -6.30
C ILE A 100 -11.36 -15.15 -6.13
N ALA A 101 -11.83 -15.50 -4.93
CA ALA A 101 -12.47 -16.79 -4.68
C ALA A 101 -13.79 -16.94 -5.45
N ASP A 102 -14.59 -15.88 -5.56
CA ASP A 102 -15.85 -15.87 -6.29
C ASP A 102 -15.66 -15.88 -7.82
N SER A 103 -14.54 -15.36 -8.36
CA SER A 103 -14.25 -15.39 -9.81
C SER A 103 -14.06 -16.79 -10.37
N GLY A 104 -13.70 -17.76 -9.53
CA GLY A 104 -13.64 -19.16 -9.94
C GLY A 104 -15.00 -19.73 -10.39
N GLN A 105 -16.11 -19.03 -10.11
CA GLN A 105 -17.46 -19.50 -10.43
C GLN A 105 -18.18 -18.69 -11.54
N ARG A 106 -17.79 -17.45 -11.86
CA ARG A 106 -18.50 -16.57 -12.83
C ARG A 106 -17.53 -15.62 -13.56
N GLY A 107 -17.02 -16.04 -14.71
CA GLY A 107 -15.78 -15.55 -15.33
C GLY A 107 -15.78 -14.21 -16.10
N THR A 108 -16.69 -13.27 -15.90
CA THR A 108 -16.65 -11.96 -16.59
C THR A 108 -17.05 -10.75 -15.73
N GLU A 109 -18.20 -10.79 -15.06
CA GLU A 109 -18.72 -9.65 -14.26
C GLU A 109 -17.83 -9.23 -13.08
N LEU A 110 -16.94 -10.11 -12.63
CA LEU A 110 -16.08 -9.85 -11.49
C LEU A 110 -14.80 -9.09 -11.88
N TRP A 111 -14.40 -9.18 -13.14
CA TRP A 111 -13.25 -8.44 -13.66
C TRP A 111 -13.51 -6.95 -13.67
N ASP A 112 -14.72 -6.54 -14.09
CA ASP A 112 -15.13 -5.15 -14.08
C ASP A 112 -15.15 -4.59 -12.66
N ARG A 113 -15.55 -5.41 -11.68
CA ARG A 113 -15.55 -5.01 -10.26
C ARG A 113 -14.14 -4.91 -9.67
N LEU A 114 -13.23 -5.82 -10.03
CA LEU A 114 -11.83 -5.79 -9.62
C LEU A 114 -11.08 -4.58 -10.21
N ALA A 115 -11.33 -4.28 -11.49
CA ALA A 115 -10.76 -3.12 -12.16
C ALA A 115 -11.24 -1.82 -11.49
N ALA A 116 -12.55 -1.69 -11.24
CA ALA A 116 -13.13 -0.54 -10.54
C ALA A 116 -12.56 -0.38 -9.12
N GLU A 117 -12.41 -1.47 -8.36
CA GLU A 117 -11.81 -1.42 -7.02
C GLU A 117 -10.31 -1.08 -7.07
N GLY A 118 -9.59 -1.55 -8.08
CA GLY A 118 -8.19 -1.20 -8.33
C GLY A 118 -7.99 0.30 -8.59
N GLU A 119 -8.85 0.90 -9.41
CA GLU A 119 -8.85 2.36 -9.65
C GLU A 119 -9.15 3.15 -8.37
N ASN A 120 -10.13 2.71 -7.58
CA ASN A 120 -10.46 3.33 -6.29
C ASN A 120 -9.28 3.30 -5.32
N LEU A 121 -8.57 2.17 -5.23
CA LEU A 121 -7.38 2.04 -4.39
C LEU A 121 -6.21 2.89 -4.89
N TRP A 122 -6.06 3.05 -6.21
CA TRP A 122 -5.06 3.94 -6.79
C TRP A 122 -5.35 5.41 -6.50
N ALA A 123 -6.61 5.83 -6.65
CA ALA A 123 -7.06 7.16 -6.28
C ALA A 123 -6.81 7.45 -4.79
N GLU A 124 -7.08 6.47 -3.91
CA GLU A 124 -6.83 6.59 -2.48
C GLU A 124 -5.33 6.70 -2.17
N ARG A 125 -4.47 5.92 -2.83
CA ARG A 125 -3.01 6.06 -2.71
C ARG A 125 -2.52 7.43 -3.12
N LYS A 126 -3.02 7.94 -4.26
CA LYS A 126 -2.69 9.28 -4.73
C LYS A 126 -3.09 10.33 -3.69
N ARG A 127 -4.28 10.17 -3.09
CA ARG A 127 -4.77 11.03 -2.00
C ARG A 127 -3.85 11.01 -0.78
N ILE A 128 -3.48 9.82 -0.28
CA ILE A 128 -2.60 9.66 0.89
C ILE A 128 -1.20 10.23 0.63
N ALA A 129 -0.65 10.02 -0.58
CA ALA A 129 0.63 10.59 -0.96
C ALA A 129 0.58 12.14 -0.96
N LEU A 130 -0.47 12.71 -1.54
CA LEU A 130 -0.70 14.16 -1.55
C LEU A 130 -0.93 14.72 -0.14
N GLU A 131 -1.62 14.00 0.73
CA GLU A 131 -1.83 14.40 2.13
C GLU A 131 -0.50 14.41 2.91
N LYS A 132 0.37 13.43 2.70
CA LYS A 132 1.73 13.42 3.31
C LYS A 132 2.61 14.58 2.80
N ILE A 133 2.45 14.97 1.54
CA ILE A 133 3.11 16.15 0.97
C ILE A 133 2.61 17.40 1.68
N ARG A 134 1.29 17.58 1.79
CA ARG A 134 0.67 18.71 2.50
C ARG A 134 1.06 18.77 3.99
N LEU A 135 1.14 17.63 4.66
CA LEU A 135 1.58 17.57 6.05
C LEU A 135 3.09 17.89 6.21
N SER A 136 3.92 17.61 5.19
CA SER A 136 5.33 18.04 5.18
C SER A 136 5.46 19.53 4.86
N GLU A 137 4.63 20.04 3.95
CA GLU A 137 4.52 21.46 3.63
C GLU A 137 4.10 22.27 4.87
N SER A 138 3.11 21.78 5.64
CA SER A 138 2.70 22.38 6.92
C SER A 138 3.77 22.32 8.01
N LYS A 139 4.73 21.39 7.94
CA LYS A 139 5.87 21.35 8.87
C LYS A 139 6.97 22.34 8.46
N MET A 140 7.04 22.72 7.18
CA MET A 140 7.97 23.72 6.66
C MET A 140 7.45 25.16 6.73
N SER A 141 6.12 25.37 6.74
CA SER A 141 5.53 26.72 6.84
C SER A 141 5.80 27.40 8.20
N PHE A 142 5.93 26.62 9.29
CA PHE A 142 6.25 27.16 10.61
C PHE A 142 7.66 27.80 10.71
N PRO A 143 8.75 27.14 10.27
CA PRO A 143 10.08 27.77 10.15
C PRO A 143 10.11 29.03 9.27
N LEU A 144 9.38 29.02 8.13
CA LEU A 144 9.34 30.16 7.21
C LEU A 144 8.65 31.39 7.81
N GLY A 145 7.58 31.20 8.58
CA GLY A 145 6.92 32.29 9.31
C GLY A 145 7.82 32.93 10.38
N LEU A 146 8.61 32.11 11.11
CA LEU A 146 9.58 32.60 12.10
C LEU A 146 10.72 33.41 11.47
N LEU A 147 11.25 32.95 10.32
CA LEU A 147 12.28 33.68 9.57
C LEU A 147 11.77 35.04 9.07
N LEU A 148 10.52 35.12 8.62
CA LEU A 148 9.90 36.37 8.19
C LEU A 148 9.80 37.38 9.35
N ILE A 149 9.35 36.94 10.52
CA ILE A 149 9.26 37.79 11.72
C ILE A 149 10.65 38.29 12.13
N ALA A 150 11.66 37.42 12.12
CA ALA A 150 13.04 37.79 12.45
C ALA A 150 13.62 38.83 11.46
N LEU A 151 13.36 38.68 10.16
CA LEU A 151 13.79 39.64 9.13
C LEU A 151 13.15 41.03 9.34
N ILE A 152 11.84 41.06 9.64
CA ILE A 152 11.12 42.31 9.95
C ILE A 152 11.75 42.99 11.17
N LEU A 153 12.07 42.25 12.24
CA LEU A 153 12.69 42.83 13.43
C LEU A 153 14.08 43.39 13.15
N ILE A 154 14.93 42.67 12.41
CA ILE A 154 16.29 43.12 12.07
C ILE A 154 16.26 44.39 11.20
N THR A 155 15.28 44.50 10.30
CA THR A 155 15.18 45.63 9.37
C THR A 155 14.45 46.83 9.95
N ALA A 156 13.36 46.61 10.71
CA ALA A 156 12.54 47.67 11.28
C ALA A 156 13.11 48.25 12.59
N ALA A 157 13.81 47.45 13.41
CA ALA A 157 14.40 47.94 14.65
C ALA A 157 15.36 49.12 14.47
N PRO A 158 16.36 49.10 13.55
CA PRO A 158 17.24 50.24 13.35
C PRO A 158 16.49 51.47 12.82
N ALA A 159 15.49 51.28 11.95
CA ALA A 159 14.68 52.39 11.43
C ALA A 159 13.83 53.07 12.52
N MET A 160 13.22 52.29 13.42
CA MET A 160 12.46 52.82 14.54
C MET A 160 13.34 53.53 15.58
N LEU A 161 14.53 52.98 15.88
CA LEU A 161 15.48 53.62 16.79
C LEU A 161 16.02 54.94 16.23
N GLN A 162 16.30 55.01 14.92
CA GLN A 162 16.71 56.25 14.26
C GLN A 162 15.63 57.33 14.29
N MET A 163 14.34 56.95 14.21
CA MET A 163 13.22 57.89 14.30
C MET A 163 12.96 58.43 15.71
N TYR A 164 13.43 57.72 16.75
CA TYR A 164 13.28 58.14 18.14
C TYR A 164 14.47 58.98 18.64
N ILE A 165 15.65 58.80 18.05
CA ILE A 165 16.89 59.49 18.45
C ILE A 165 17.10 60.81 17.67
N ASN A 166 16.42 61.00 16.53
CA ASN A 166 16.29 62.28 15.81
C ASN A 166 15.05 63.07 16.26
#